data_AF-A0A2H0WH18-F1
#
_entry.id   AF-A0A2H0WH18-F1
#
_cell.length_a   1.000
_cell.length_b   1.000
_cell.length_c   1.000
_cell.angle_alpha   90.00
_cell.angle_beta   90.00
_cell.angle_gamma   90.00
#
_symmetry.space_group_name_H-M   'P 1'
#
loop_
_entity.id
_entity.type
_entity.pdbx_description
1 polymer ?
#
loop_
_entity_poly.entity_id
_entity_poly.type
_entity_poly.pdbx_seq_one_letter_code
_entity_poly.pdbx_strand_id
1 'polypeptide(L)'
;MLYEFEAKWVIVAKILQMRITLLKTEPSVWRRLLVPDNISFRKENIKFGYDYDFGDGWRHEVVVEEILSVDPNQKYPFCSAGENECPPEDCGGPWGFENFKSAMADPNHPDHE
;
A
#
# COMPACT_ATOMS: atom_id res chain seq x y z
N MET A 1 30.30 -12.22 -41.67
CA MET A 1 28.86 -11.90 -41.54
C MET A 1 28.66 -11.53 -40.09
N LEU A 2 28.26 -10.28 -39.89
CA LEU A 2 28.51 -9.48 -38.70
C LEU A 2 27.55 -9.84 -37.56
N TYR A 3 28.15 -10.00 -36.38
CA TYR A 3 27.65 -9.72 -35.03
C TYR A 3 26.35 -10.42 -34.55
N GLU A 4 26.56 -11.27 -33.54
CA GLU A 4 25.57 -11.75 -32.59
C GLU A 4 24.71 -10.59 -32.07
N PHE A 5 23.44 -10.65 -32.49
CA PHE A 5 22.23 -10.27 -31.78
C PHE A 5 22.40 -9.26 -30.63
N GLU A 6 21.88 -8.06 -30.88
CA GLU A 6 21.69 -6.98 -29.93
C GLU A 6 21.02 -7.45 -28.62
N ALA A 7 21.83 -7.92 -27.67
CA ALA A 7 21.47 -8.05 -26.26
C ALA A 7 21.42 -6.65 -25.60
N LYS A 8 20.68 -5.72 -26.21
CA LYS A 8 20.58 -4.33 -25.81
C LYS A 8 19.11 -3.96 -25.63
N TRP A 9 18.71 -3.88 -24.36
CA TRP A 9 17.51 -3.18 -23.89
C TRP A 9 16.16 -3.85 -24.17
N VAL A 10 15.97 -5.09 -23.73
CA VAL A 10 14.65 -5.38 -23.15
C VAL A 10 14.67 -4.72 -21.79
N ILE A 11 14.01 -3.56 -21.66
CA ILE A 11 13.62 -3.07 -20.34
C ILE A 11 12.65 -4.14 -19.84
N VAL A 12 13.15 -5.12 -19.09
CA VAL A 12 12.30 -6.11 -18.45
C VAL A 12 11.42 -5.28 -17.53
N ALA A 13 10.13 -5.18 -17.87
CA ALA A 13 9.19 -4.48 -17.04
C ALA A 13 9.18 -5.19 -15.68
N LYS A 14 9.35 -4.41 -14.61
CA LYS A 14 9.43 -4.91 -13.24
C LYS A 14 8.13 -4.59 -12.52
N ILE A 15 7.79 -5.45 -11.58
CA ILE A 15 6.68 -5.26 -10.66
C ILE A 15 7.25 -5.10 -9.26
N LEU A 16 6.88 -4.02 -8.59
CA LEU A 16 7.21 -3.81 -7.19
C LEU A 16 6.10 -4.45 -6.35
N GLN A 17 6.49 -5.42 -5.50
CA GLN A 17 5.63 -5.89 -4.44
C GLN A 17 5.80 -4.97 -3.24
N MET A 18 4.76 -4.21 -2.92
CA MET A 18 4.80 -3.19 -1.88
C MET A 18 3.81 -3.53 -0.78
N ARG A 19 4.27 -3.55 0.47
CA ARG A 19 3.39 -3.57 1.64
C ARG A 19 3.16 -2.13 2.10
N ILE A 20 1.89 -1.75 2.16
CA ILE A 20 1.42 -0.46 2.67
C ILE A 20 0.73 -0.73 3.99
N THR A 21 1.22 -0.12 5.07
CA THR A 21 0.67 -0.26 6.42
C THR A 21 0.21 1.10 6.90
N LEU A 22 -1.03 1.20 7.36
CA LEU A 22 -1.55 2.40 7.99
C LEU A 22 -1.06 2.47 9.43
N LEU A 23 -0.30 3.52 9.76
CA LEU A 23 0.27 3.67 11.10
C LEU A 23 -0.78 4.16 12.09
N LYS A 24 -0.55 3.86 13.38
CA LYS A 24 -1.38 4.27 14.52
C LYS A 24 -2.82 3.71 14.51
N THR A 25 -3.00 2.53 13.94
CA THR A 25 -4.28 1.79 13.98
C THR A 25 -4.09 0.43 14.66
N GLU A 26 -5.08 -0.03 15.43
CA GLU A 26 -5.09 -1.37 16.05
C GLU A 26 -6.48 -2.05 15.90
N PRO A 27 -6.60 -3.21 15.23
CA PRO A 27 -5.55 -4.00 14.63
C PRO A 27 -4.94 -3.35 13.39
N SER A 28 -3.73 -3.77 13.03
CA SER A 28 -2.98 -3.21 11.90
C SER A 28 -3.75 -3.33 10.59
N VAL A 29 -4.02 -2.19 9.95
CA VAL A 29 -4.59 -2.14 8.60
C VAL A 29 -3.46 -2.13 7.58
N TRP A 30 -3.46 -3.09 6.65
CA TRP A 30 -2.42 -3.16 5.61
C TRP A 30 -2.88 -3.79 4.30
N ARG A 31 -2.19 -3.45 3.21
CA ARG A 31 -2.39 -4.03 1.86
C ARG A 31 -1.04 -4.39 1.24
N ARG A 32 -1.00 -5.44 0.45
CA ARG A 32 0.12 -5.79 -0.42
C ARG A 32 -0.28 -5.56 -1.87
N LEU A 33 0.41 -4.63 -2.52
CA LEU A 33 0.14 -4.23 -3.89
C LEU A 33 1.28 -4.67 -4.81
N LEU A 34 0.91 -5.13 -6.00
CA LEU A 34 1.80 -5.32 -7.14
C LEU A 34 1.61 -4.13 -8.08
N VAL A 35 2.64 -3.29 -8.21
CA VAL A 35 2.59 -2.10 -9.07
C VAL A 35 3.69 -2.14 -10.12
N PRO A 36 3.45 -1.69 -11.36
CA PRO A 36 4.51 -1.56 -12.36
C PRO A 36 5.58 -0.58 -11.88
N ASP A 37 6.86 -0.88 -12.14
CA ASP A 37 7.98 -0.01 -11.82
C ASP A 37 8.02 1.21 -12.76
N ASN A 38 7.16 2.19 -12.49
CA ASN A 38 7.27 3.55 -13.01
C ASN A 38 7.81 4.53 -11.95
N ILE A 39 8.12 4.04 -10.74
CA ILE A 39 8.49 4.83 -9.56
C ILE A 39 10.03 4.87 -9.35
N SER A 40 10.81 4.20 -10.19
CA SER A 40 12.28 4.22 -10.21
C SER A 40 12.96 3.59 -8.99
N PHE A 41 12.27 2.74 -8.22
CA PHE A 41 12.89 2.03 -7.10
C PHE A 41 13.80 0.90 -7.61
N ARG A 42 15.11 1.07 -7.46
CA ARG A 42 16.11 0.13 -8.02
C ARG A 42 16.54 -0.98 -7.05
N LYS A 43 15.98 -1.04 -5.84
CA LYS A 43 16.39 -1.97 -4.78
C LYS A 43 15.19 -2.39 -3.92
N GLU A 44 15.22 -3.62 -3.43
CA GLU A 44 14.33 -4.14 -2.39
C GLU A 44 14.65 -3.54 -1.01
N ASN A 45 13.73 -3.71 -0.06
CA ASN A 45 13.81 -3.21 1.31
C ASN A 45 13.92 -1.67 1.41
N ILE A 46 13.44 -0.97 0.39
CA ILE A 46 13.22 0.48 0.48
C ILE A 46 11.97 0.71 1.33
N LYS A 47 12.11 1.56 2.34
CA LYS A 47 11.04 1.96 3.24
C LYS A 47 10.89 3.47 3.24
N PHE A 48 9.67 3.96 3.09
CA PHE A 48 9.36 5.39 3.12
C PHE A 48 7.98 5.64 3.73
N GLY A 49 7.80 6.86 4.23
CA GLY A 49 6.51 7.33 4.72
C GLY A 49 5.70 7.98 3.60
N TYR A 50 4.39 7.85 3.66
CA TYR A 50 3.45 8.57 2.82
C TYR A 50 2.39 9.21 3.72
N ASP A 51 2.46 10.54 3.86
CA ASP A 51 1.45 11.33 4.55
C ASP A 51 0.31 11.62 3.56
N TYR A 52 -0.89 11.21 3.94
CA TYR A 52 -2.13 11.39 3.18
C TYR A 52 -3.10 12.21 4.02
N ASP A 53 -3.87 13.08 3.36
CA ASP A 53 -4.83 13.99 3.97
C ASP A 53 -4.23 14.77 5.15
N PHE A 54 -3.75 15.97 4.87
CA PHE A 54 -3.15 16.82 5.90
C PHE A 54 -4.17 17.38 6.91
N GLY A 55 -5.47 17.20 6.70
CA GLY A 55 -6.49 17.47 7.71
C GLY A 55 -6.45 16.43 8.82
N ASP A 56 -6.61 15.16 8.44
CA ASP A 56 -6.69 14.03 9.37
C ASP A 56 -5.31 13.47 9.79
N GLY A 57 -4.28 13.74 8.99
CA GLY A 57 -2.90 13.36 9.30
C GLY A 57 -2.64 11.87 9.19
N TRP A 58 -3.23 11.19 8.20
CA TRP A 58 -2.99 9.77 7.95
C TRP A 58 -1.55 9.55 7.51
N ARG A 59 -0.85 8.61 8.16
CA ARG A 59 0.50 8.24 7.79
C ARG A 59 0.57 6.77 7.43
N HIS A 60 1.05 6.51 6.22
CA HIS A 60 1.35 5.18 5.74
C HIS A 60 2.84 4.92 5.82
N GLU A 61 3.20 3.70 6.16
CA GLU A 61 4.51 3.14 5.90
C GLU A 61 4.44 2.26 4.67
N VAL A 62 5.34 2.50 3.72
CA VAL A 62 5.42 1.75 2.48
C VAL A 62 6.77 1.06 2.41
N VAL A 63 6.75 -0.26 2.23
CA VAL A 63 7.95 -1.10 2.09
C VAL A 63 7.90 -1.82 0.76
N VAL A 64 8.96 -1.68 -0.05
CA VAL A 64 9.20 -2.53 -1.21
C VAL A 64 9.76 -3.85 -0.71
N GLU A 65 8.92 -4.88 -0.63
CA GLU A 65 9.30 -6.20 -0.13
C GLU A 65 10.12 -6.96 -1.18
N GLU A 66 9.67 -6.97 -2.44
CA GLU A 66 10.28 -7.73 -3.53
C GLU A 66 10.20 -6.99 -4.88
N ILE A 67 11.15 -7.26 -5.78
CA ILE A 67 11.10 -6.82 -7.17
C ILE A 67 10.93 -8.04 -8.08
N LEU A 68 9.77 -8.13 -8.72
CA LEU A 68 9.35 -9.28 -9.52
C LEU A 68 9.44 -8.97 -11.02
N SER A 69 9.47 -10.03 -11.83
CA SER A 69 9.25 -9.92 -13.29
C SER A 69 7.76 -9.74 -13.57
N VAL A 70 7.41 -9.00 -14.63
CA VAL A 70 6.01 -8.88 -15.09
C VAL A 70 5.43 -10.24 -15.47
N ASP A 71 4.24 -10.54 -14.99
CA ASP A 71 3.37 -11.60 -15.49
C ASP A 71 2.44 -11.02 -16.57
N PRO A 72 2.52 -11.48 -17.84
CA PRO A 72 1.68 -10.95 -18.93
C PRO A 72 0.18 -11.27 -18.75
N ASN A 73 -0.20 -12.21 -17.88
CA ASN A 73 -1.59 -12.58 -17.64
C ASN A 73 -2.22 -11.84 -16.45
N GLN A 74 -1.40 -11.14 -15.65
CA GLN A 74 -1.86 -10.37 -14.51
C GLN A 74 -2.17 -8.93 -14.94
N LYS A 75 -3.34 -8.42 -14.54
CA LYS A 75 -3.64 -6.99 -14.66
C LYS A 75 -3.08 -6.26 -13.45
N TYR A 76 -2.47 -5.09 -13.68
CA TYR A 76 -1.87 -4.25 -12.65
C TYR A 76 -2.53 -2.86 -12.61
N PRO A 77 -2.55 -2.16 -11.45
CA PRO A 77 -2.09 -2.63 -10.14
C PRO A 77 -2.97 -3.76 -9.59
N PHE A 78 -2.39 -4.62 -8.75
CA PHE A 78 -3.10 -5.76 -8.17
C PHE A 78 -2.88 -5.84 -6.67
N CYS A 79 -3.96 -5.92 -5.89
CA CYS A 79 -3.89 -6.17 -4.45
C CYS A 79 -3.83 -7.68 -4.21
N SER A 80 -2.64 -8.18 -3.84
CA SER A 80 -2.41 -9.62 -3.67
C SER A 80 -2.70 -10.12 -2.26
N ALA A 81 -2.74 -9.23 -1.27
CA ALA A 81 -3.11 -9.55 0.11
C ALA A 81 -3.49 -8.29 0.90
N GLY A 82 -4.12 -8.48 2.06
CA GLY A 82 -4.41 -7.40 2.99
C GLY A 82 -5.12 -7.91 4.23
N GLU A 83 -5.22 -7.04 5.23
CA GLU A 83 -5.90 -7.34 6.50
C GLU A 83 -6.55 -6.08 7.06
N ASN A 84 -7.68 -6.29 7.75
CA ASN A 84 -8.54 -5.29 8.36
C ASN A 84 -9.13 -4.27 7.37
N GLU A 85 -10.24 -3.64 7.75
CA GLU A 85 -10.90 -2.62 6.93
C GLU A 85 -10.16 -1.28 7.02
N CYS A 86 -10.20 -0.50 5.94
CA CYS A 86 -9.66 0.85 5.96
C CYS A 86 -10.59 1.75 6.79
N PRO A 87 -10.05 2.75 7.52
CA PRO A 87 -10.87 3.76 8.15
C PRO A 87 -11.77 4.47 7.12
N PRO A 88 -12.97 4.93 7.52
CA PRO A 88 -13.74 5.86 6.72
C PRO A 88 -12.94 7.14 6.42
N GLU A 89 -13.15 7.73 5.24
CA GLU A 89 -12.60 9.06 4.93
C GLU A 89 -13.19 10.11 5.88
N ASP A 90 -12.42 11.17 6.14
CA ASP A 90 -12.81 12.31 6.99
C ASP A 90 -13.27 11.93 8.41
N CYS A 91 -12.80 10.79 8.96
CA CYS A 91 -13.20 10.36 10.31
C CYS A 91 -12.39 11.01 11.44
N GLY A 92 -11.50 11.96 11.15
CA GLY A 92 -10.70 12.67 12.15
C GLY A 92 -9.38 11.97 12.46
N GLY A 93 -8.80 11.29 11.48
CA GLY A 93 -7.51 10.62 11.59
C GLY A 93 -7.54 9.39 12.50
N PRO A 94 -6.35 8.90 12.92
CA PRO A 94 -6.25 7.66 13.71
C PRO A 94 -7.07 7.69 15.01
N TRP A 95 -7.14 8.84 15.68
CA TRP A 95 -7.89 8.98 16.93
C TRP A 95 -9.40 8.94 16.71
N GLY A 96 -9.89 9.62 15.66
CA GLY A 96 -11.29 9.60 15.31
C GLY A 96 -11.76 8.21 14.86
N PHE A 97 -10.91 7.46 14.17
CA PHE A 97 -11.17 6.06 13.83
C PHE A 97 -11.26 5.14 15.05
N GLU A 98 -10.38 5.30 16.05
CA GLU A 98 -10.50 4.54 17.31
C GLU A 98 -11.80 4.87 18.06
N ASN A 99 -12.21 6.14 18.07
CA ASN A 99 -13.51 6.53 18.63
C ASN A 99 -14.67 5.90 17.85
N PHE A 100 -14.62 5.94 16.52
CA PHE A 100 -15.62 5.35 15.65
C PHE A 100 -15.80 3.84 15.93
N LYS A 101 -14.70 3.07 16.02
CA LYS A 101 -14.78 1.65 16.37
C LYS A 101 -15.39 1.42 17.74
N SER A 102 -15.01 2.24 18.72
CA SER A 102 -15.54 2.14 20.08
C SER A 102 -17.04 2.42 20.12
N ALA A 103 -17.49 3.45 19.40
CA ALA A 103 -18.89 3.80 19.25
C ALA A 103 -19.68 2.68 18.58
N MET A 104 -19.20 2.15 17.45
CA MET A 104 -19.88 1.08 16.72
C MET A 104 -19.94 -0.25 17.50
N ALA A 105 -18.98 -0.50 18.40
CA ALA A 105 -18.92 -1.72 19.20
C ALA A 105 -19.85 -1.70 20.43
N ASP A 106 -20.23 -0.53 20.93
CA ASP A 106 -21.11 -0.36 22.10
C ASP A 106 -22.43 0.33 21.73
N PRO A 107 -23.56 -0.40 21.71
CA PRO A 107 -24.88 0.17 21.45
C PRO A 107 -25.33 1.27 22.41
N ASN A 108 -24.68 1.42 23.56
CA ASN A 108 -24.97 2.47 24.55
C ASN A 108 -23.98 3.64 24.47
N HIS A 109 -23.02 3.61 23.53
CA HIS A 109 -22.09 4.71 23.35
C HIS A 109 -22.86 5.99 22.97
N PRO A 110 -22.50 7.18 23.50
CA PRO A 110 -23.17 8.43 23.18
C PRO A 110 -23.17 8.76 21.67
N ASP A 111 -22.22 8.21 20.92
CA ASP A 111 -22.04 8.42 19.48
C ASP A 111 -22.42 7.19 18.62
N HIS A 112 -23.30 6.28 19.10
CA HIS A 112 -23.67 5.06 18.36
C HIS A 112 -24.69 5.27 17.22
N GLU A 113 -25.38 6.42 17.18
CA GLU A 113 -26.40 6.73 16.16
C GLU A 113 -25.83 7.25 14.84
#